data_AF-A0A970KRZ4-F1
#
_entry.id   AF-A0A970KRZ4-F1
#
_cell.length_a   1.000
_cell.length_b   1.000
_cell.length_c   1.000
_cell.angle_alpha   90.00
_cell.angle_beta   90.00
_cell.angle_gamma   90.00
#
_symmetry.space_group_name_H-M   'P 1'
#
loop_
_entity.id
_entity.type
_entity.pdbx_description
1 polymer ?
#
loop_
_entity_poly.entity_id
_entity_poly.type
_entity_poly.pdbx_seq_one_letter_code
_entity_poly.pdbx_strand_id
1 'polypeptide(L)'
;MDLKRVLQEKNFVAAGKSKEIYRIPSGEYRGKYAFVFTDRATGYLDAEGRPVFDPGCDVVVGEIPGKGAIACRFATHFFRLLAKMRVPTHYVATVADDVMVVEPAVPLGMPARGPEFPGAAPLQNLEWTWRESAMGSFWRRYPFVRPCTDLPRVVEAWTKGATDQLITFEALAATGALSRTEIRRCERFVQRIAAVIHDEFARHGLHVLDGKIELGRTRAGGGRLVLIDEISPDVLRVCRGYRPGKQGYCLEAGDCIRTRVEGERRRISARNQLSAADLEAIFASR
;
A
#
# COMPACT_ATOMS: atom_id res chain seq x y z
N MET A 1 15.50 -6.86 21.19
CA MET A 1 14.25 -7.62 21.36
C MET A 1 14.53 -9.09 21.12
N ASP A 2 14.08 -10.00 21.99
CA ASP A 2 14.25 -11.45 21.75
C ASP A 2 13.18 -11.96 20.78
N LEU A 3 13.53 -12.05 19.50
CA LEU A 3 12.61 -12.48 18.45
C LEU A 3 12.14 -13.93 18.63
N LYS A 4 12.97 -14.84 19.16
CA LYS A 4 12.59 -16.24 19.38
C LYS A 4 11.44 -16.38 20.38
N ARG A 5 11.37 -15.44 21.34
CA ARG A 5 10.26 -15.37 22.30
C ARG A 5 9.01 -14.71 21.72
N VAL A 6 9.17 -13.77 20.79
CA VAL A 6 8.05 -13.04 20.17
C VAL A 6 7.39 -13.89 19.09
N LEU A 7 8.17 -14.50 18.18
CA LEU A 7 7.72 -15.25 17.01
C LEU A 7 7.32 -16.68 17.41
N GLN A 8 6.34 -16.79 18.29
CA GLN A 8 5.76 -18.03 18.78
C GLN A 8 4.27 -18.06 18.47
N GLU A 9 3.72 -19.26 18.24
CA GLU A 9 2.30 -19.46 17.89
C GLU A 9 1.34 -18.77 18.87
N LYS A 10 1.59 -18.86 20.18
CA LYS A 10 0.76 -18.19 21.21
C LYS A 10 0.68 -16.66 21.08
N ASN A 11 1.62 -16.06 20.36
CA ASN A 11 1.67 -14.62 20.13
C ASN A 11 1.17 -14.25 18.72
N PHE A 12 0.89 -15.22 17.86
CA PHE A 12 0.41 -14.99 16.50
C PHE A 12 -0.93 -14.24 16.52
N VAL A 13 -1.09 -13.28 15.63
CA VAL A 13 -2.30 -12.45 15.51
C VAL A 13 -2.98 -12.72 14.17
N ALA A 14 -2.22 -12.60 13.08
CA ALA A 14 -2.74 -12.79 11.73
C ALA A 14 -1.59 -12.98 10.74
N ALA A 15 -1.89 -13.58 9.59
CA ALA A 15 -1.02 -13.62 8.43
C ALA A 15 -1.77 -13.07 7.22
N GLY A 16 -1.08 -12.25 6.43
CA GLY A 16 -1.50 -11.83 5.11
C GLY A 16 -0.63 -12.45 4.02
N LYS A 17 -0.76 -11.95 2.79
CA LYS A 17 -0.03 -12.44 1.62
C LYS A 17 1.49 -12.25 1.73
N SER A 18 1.93 -11.15 2.35
CA SER A 18 3.35 -10.75 2.43
C SER A 18 3.87 -10.57 3.85
N LYS A 19 3.02 -10.73 4.87
CA LYS A 19 3.39 -10.41 6.26
C LYS A 19 2.75 -11.34 7.28
N GLU A 20 3.39 -11.47 8.42
CA GLU A 20 2.86 -12.11 9.62
C GLU A 20 2.93 -11.12 10.79
N ILE A 21 1.93 -11.18 11.66
CA ILE A 21 1.75 -10.24 12.75
C ILE A 21 1.77 -11.00 14.07
N TYR A 22 2.66 -10.58 14.97
CA TYR A 22 2.81 -11.15 16.30
C TYR A 22 2.64 -10.08 17.38
N ARG A 23 1.98 -10.43 18.48
CA ARG A 23 1.92 -9.60 19.68
C ARG A 23 3.24 -9.68 20.44
N ILE A 24 3.77 -8.55 20.88
CA ILE A 24 4.99 -8.50 21.69
C ILE A 24 4.60 -8.58 23.17
N PRO A 25 4.90 -9.68 23.89
CA PRO A 25 4.35 -9.93 25.22
C PRO A 25 5.11 -9.23 26.37
N SER A 26 6.38 -8.86 26.17
CA SER A 26 7.28 -8.35 27.22
C SER A 26 8.41 -7.48 26.66
N GLY A 27 9.11 -6.77 27.54
CA GLY A 27 10.25 -5.91 27.19
C GLY A 27 9.84 -4.50 26.77
N GLU A 28 10.78 -3.78 26.15
CA GLU A 28 10.62 -2.38 25.71
C GLU A 28 9.39 -2.16 24.83
N TYR A 29 9.12 -3.08 23.90
CA TYR A 29 8.00 -2.99 22.96
C TYR A 29 6.74 -3.76 23.42
N ARG A 30 6.61 -4.04 24.73
CA ARG A 30 5.45 -4.78 25.27
C ARG A 30 4.12 -4.13 24.85
N GLY A 31 3.19 -4.96 24.40
CA GLY A 31 1.84 -4.55 23.99
C GLY A 31 1.74 -4.06 22.55
N LYS A 32 2.88 -3.94 21.84
CA LYS A 32 2.94 -3.60 20.41
C LYS A 32 2.86 -4.84 19.52
N TYR A 33 2.87 -4.61 18.20
CA TYR A 33 2.95 -5.69 17.21
C TYR A 33 4.33 -5.73 16.54
N ALA A 34 4.81 -6.94 16.27
CA ALA A 34 5.89 -7.21 15.34
C ALA A 34 5.27 -7.62 14.00
N PHE A 35 5.55 -6.83 12.97
CA PHE A 35 5.24 -7.12 11.58
C PHE A 35 6.49 -7.78 10.98
N VAL A 36 6.35 -9.06 10.63
CA VAL A 36 7.39 -9.86 9.96
C VAL A 36 7.08 -9.85 8.47
N PHE A 37 7.97 -9.28 7.67
CA PHE A 37 7.86 -9.25 6.22
C PHE A 37 8.38 -10.56 5.67
N THR A 38 7.55 -11.30 4.94
CA THR A 38 7.90 -12.63 4.42
C THR A 38 8.40 -12.56 2.98
N ASP A 39 9.16 -13.57 2.57
CA ASP A 39 9.62 -13.72 1.18
C ASP A 39 8.51 -14.20 0.21
N ARG A 40 7.31 -14.48 0.72
CA ARG A 40 6.14 -14.84 -0.08
C ARG A 40 5.84 -13.77 -1.13
N ALA A 41 5.60 -14.23 -2.35
CA ALA A 41 5.31 -13.40 -3.49
C ALA A 41 4.00 -13.82 -4.17
N THR A 42 3.23 -12.82 -4.58
CA THR A 42 1.97 -13.02 -5.28
C THR A 42 2.17 -13.09 -6.79
N GLY A 43 1.23 -13.73 -7.49
CA GLY A 43 1.30 -13.92 -8.92
C GLY A 43 0.26 -14.90 -9.44
N TYR A 44 0.58 -15.54 -10.56
CA TYR A 44 -0.20 -16.62 -11.16
C TYR A 44 0.73 -17.74 -11.63
N LEU A 45 0.18 -18.93 -11.89
CA LEU A 45 0.92 -20.02 -12.52
C LEU A 45 0.76 -19.92 -14.05
N ASP A 46 1.86 -20.04 -14.80
CA ASP A 46 1.80 -20.15 -16.26
C ASP A 46 1.20 -21.50 -16.72
N ALA A 47 1.09 -21.70 -18.03
CA ALA A 47 0.52 -22.91 -18.60
C ALA A 47 1.29 -24.19 -18.22
N GLU A 48 2.56 -24.04 -17.84
CA GLU A 48 3.45 -25.11 -17.40
C GLU A 48 3.46 -25.28 -15.87
N GLY A 49 2.63 -24.52 -15.14
CA GLY A 49 2.54 -24.57 -13.68
C GLY A 49 3.67 -23.85 -12.95
N ARG A 50 4.46 -23.01 -13.63
CA ARG A 50 5.56 -22.25 -13.04
C ARG A 50 5.06 -20.91 -12.50
N PRO A 51 5.57 -20.42 -11.36
CA PRO A 51 5.15 -19.15 -10.81
C PRO A 51 5.62 -17.98 -11.68
N VAL A 52 4.68 -17.13 -12.06
CA VAL A 52 4.91 -15.81 -12.64
C VAL A 52 4.51 -14.78 -11.59
N PHE A 53 5.51 -14.10 -11.03
CA PHE A 53 5.30 -13.11 -9.97
C PHE A 53 4.66 -11.83 -10.53
N ASP A 54 3.54 -11.43 -9.92
CA ASP A 54 2.82 -10.21 -10.24
C ASP A 54 2.24 -9.62 -8.94
N PRO A 55 2.75 -8.47 -8.44
CA PRO A 55 2.26 -7.85 -7.22
C PRO A 55 0.81 -7.34 -7.35
N GLY A 56 0.26 -7.27 -8.57
CA GLY A 56 -1.14 -6.98 -8.84
C GLY A 56 -2.08 -8.16 -8.64
N CYS A 57 -1.56 -9.37 -8.38
CA CYS A 57 -2.35 -10.57 -8.07
C CYS A 57 -2.57 -10.76 -6.57
N ASP A 58 -3.64 -11.47 -6.21
CA ASP A 58 -4.05 -11.74 -4.83
C ASP A 58 -3.71 -13.15 -4.34
N VAL A 59 -3.00 -13.94 -5.14
CA VAL A 59 -2.66 -15.34 -4.82
C VAL A 59 -1.15 -15.45 -4.59
N VAL A 60 -0.74 -16.06 -3.48
CA VAL A 60 0.68 -16.40 -3.22
C VAL A 60 1.03 -17.61 -4.09
N VAL A 61 2.06 -17.49 -4.93
CA VAL A 61 2.47 -18.53 -5.89
C VAL A 61 3.89 -19.05 -5.67
N GLY A 62 4.61 -18.46 -4.72
CA GLY A 62 5.96 -18.89 -4.37
C GLY A 62 6.65 -17.89 -3.46
N GLU A 63 7.97 -18.00 -3.38
CA GLU A 63 8.83 -17.14 -2.59
C GLU A 63 9.92 -16.52 -3.47
N ILE A 64 10.27 -15.27 -3.17
CA ILE A 64 11.41 -14.57 -3.76
C ILE A 64 12.40 -14.32 -2.60
N PRO A 65 13.55 -15.02 -2.56
CA PRO A 65 14.51 -14.88 -1.48
C PRO A 65 14.92 -13.43 -1.22
N GLY A 66 14.85 -13.00 0.04
CA GLY A 66 15.22 -11.66 0.50
C GLY A 66 14.15 -10.58 0.28
N LYS A 67 13.02 -10.88 -0.39
CA LYS A 67 11.94 -9.92 -0.66
C LYS A 67 11.41 -9.27 0.62
N GLY A 68 11.22 -10.04 1.69
CA GLY A 68 10.70 -9.54 2.96
C GLY A 68 11.61 -8.48 3.58
N ALA A 69 12.92 -8.76 3.59
CA ALA A 69 13.93 -7.83 4.09
C ALA A 69 13.98 -6.53 3.26
N ILE A 70 13.90 -6.65 1.93
CA ILE A 70 13.84 -5.49 1.02
C ILE A 70 12.62 -4.62 1.33
N ALA A 71 11.44 -5.25 1.43
CA ALA A 71 10.20 -4.55 1.73
C ALA A 71 10.24 -3.85 3.09
N CYS A 72 10.82 -4.48 4.12
CA CYS A 72 10.94 -3.91 5.45
C CYS A 72 11.91 -2.73 5.49
N ARG A 73 13.10 -2.83 4.85
CA ARG A 73 14.04 -1.71 4.74
C ARG A 73 13.44 -0.52 3.99
N PHE A 74 12.76 -0.80 2.88
CA PHE A 74 12.09 0.23 2.10
C PHE A 74 10.97 0.92 2.91
N ALA A 75 10.12 0.15 3.59
CA ALA A 75 9.11 0.70 4.50
C ALA A 75 9.73 1.54 5.62
N THR A 76 10.84 1.07 6.20
CA THR A 76 11.59 1.79 7.23
C THR A 76 12.05 3.16 6.75
N HIS A 77 12.59 3.27 5.54
CA HIS A 77 12.99 4.55 4.95
C HIS A 77 11.82 5.54 4.90
N PHE A 78 10.70 5.13 4.28
CA PHE A 78 9.54 6.01 4.12
C PHE A 78 8.87 6.36 5.44
N PHE A 79 8.76 5.43 6.40
CA PHE A 79 8.22 5.75 7.72
C PHE A 79 9.09 6.75 8.47
N ARG A 80 10.42 6.64 8.40
CA ARG A 80 11.34 7.62 8.98
C ARG A 80 11.23 8.99 8.30
N LEU A 81 11.10 9.02 6.97
CA LEU A 81 10.86 10.25 6.22
C LEU A 81 9.54 10.92 6.63
N LEU A 82 8.46 10.16 6.71
CA LEU A 82 7.14 10.65 7.14
C LEU A 82 7.17 11.19 8.57
N ALA A 83 7.93 10.55 9.47
CA ALA A 83 8.13 11.05 10.83
C ALA A 83 8.83 12.42 10.85
N LYS A 84 9.88 12.63 10.05
CA LYS A 84 10.53 13.94 9.88
C LYS A 84 9.55 15.01 9.40
N MET A 85 8.61 14.61 8.53
CA MET A 85 7.54 15.48 8.01
C MET A 85 6.33 15.59 8.95
N ARG A 86 6.41 15.05 10.17
CA ARG A 86 5.34 15.05 11.19
C ARG A 86 4.03 14.43 10.69
N VAL A 87 4.12 13.41 9.83
CA VAL A 87 2.98 12.59 9.41
C VAL A 87 2.85 11.44 10.42
N PRO A 88 1.70 11.29 11.10
CA PRO A 88 1.54 10.24 12.09
C PRO A 88 1.36 8.85 11.45
N THR A 89 2.15 7.90 11.94
CA THR A 89 2.17 6.52 11.44
C THR A 89 2.17 5.55 12.62
N HIS A 90 1.83 4.29 12.38
CA HIS A 90 1.97 3.25 13.40
C HIS A 90 3.41 2.77 13.62
N TYR A 91 4.37 3.16 12.77
CA TYR A 91 5.76 2.76 12.89
C TYR A 91 6.40 3.20 14.22
N VAL A 92 7.14 2.29 14.85
CA VAL A 92 7.89 2.55 16.08
C VAL A 92 9.38 2.33 15.86
N ALA A 93 9.76 1.15 15.36
CA ALA A 93 11.17 0.78 15.17
C ALA A 93 11.30 -0.34 14.14
N THR A 94 12.52 -0.52 13.62
CA THR A 94 12.92 -1.68 12.82
C THR A 94 13.98 -2.40 13.62
N VAL A 95 13.76 -3.68 13.94
CA VAL A 95 14.53 -4.42 14.94
C VAL A 95 15.25 -5.65 14.38
N ALA A 96 14.99 -5.97 13.12
CA ALA A 96 15.74 -6.90 12.28
C ALA A 96 15.51 -6.51 10.81
N ASP A 97 16.21 -7.17 9.88
CA ASP A 97 16.13 -6.87 8.45
C ASP A 97 14.70 -6.95 7.88
N ASP A 98 13.87 -7.82 8.44
CA ASP A 98 12.52 -8.14 8.01
C ASP A 98 11.46 -7.91 9.11
N VAL A 99 11.84 -7.33 10.27
CA VAL A 99 10.92 -7.12 11.40
C VAL A 99 10.78 -5.65 11.77
N MET A 100 9.55 -5.17 11.64
CA MET A 100 9.12 -3.83 12.03
C MET A 100 8.21 -3.89 13.27
N VAL A 101 8.49 -3.06 14.26
CA VAL A 101 7.62 -2.87 15.43
C VAL A 101 6.65 -1.73 15.15
N VAL A 102 5.37 -1.96 15.42
CA VAL A 102 4.30 -0.99 15.19
C VAL A 102 3.35 -0.86 16.37
N GLU A 103 2.79 0.34 16.54
CA GLU A 103 1.69 0.59 17.45
C GLU A 103 0.41 -0.12 16.98
N PRO A 104 -0.34 -0.78 17.89
CA PRO A 104 -1.63 -1.34 17.55
C PRO A 104 -2.62 -0.26 17.08
N ALA A 105 -3.11 -0.42 15.87
CA ALA A 105 -4.16 0.39 15.28
C ALA A 105 -5.32 -0.49 14.77
N VAL A 106 -6.52 0.08 14.78
CA VAL A 106 -7.73 -0.54 14.23
C VAL A 106 -7.91 0.02 12.82
N PRO A 107 -7.92 -0.83 11.77
CA PRO A 107 -8.16 -0.38 10.41
C PRO A 107 -9.51 0.33 10.24
N LEU A 108 -9.66 1.14 9.18
CA LEU A 108 -10.92 1.82 8.92
C LEU A 108 -11.95 0.82 8.36
N GLY A 109 -12.70 0.20 9.26
CA GLY A 109 -13.75 -0.78 8.94
C GLY A 109 -15.07 -0.50 9.63
N MET A 110 -16.04 -1.40 9.42
CA MET A 110 -17.37 -1.37 10.04
C MET A 110 -17.89 -2.80 10.21
N PRO A 111 -18.49 -3.17 11.35
CA PRO A 111 -19.16 -4.47 11.49
C PRO A 111 -20.35 -4.58 10.51
N ALA A 112 -20.79 -5.80 10.26
CA ALA A 112 -22.03 -6.03 9.50
C ALA A 112 -23.20 -5.35 10.23
N ARG A 113 -23.98 -4.52 9.51
CA ARG A 113 -25.25 -3.98 10.00
C ARG A 113 -26.37 -4.89 9.50
N GLY A 114 -26.94 -5.69 10.40
CA GLY A 114 -27.89 -6.75 10.06
C GLY A 114 -27.24 -8.13 9.92
N PRO A 115 -26.42 -8.60 10.89
CA PRO A 115 -25.81 -9.93 10.85
C PRO A 115 -26.81 -11.09 10.79
N GLU A 116 -28.08 -10.84 11.12
CA GLU A 116 -29.20 -11.78 10.99
C GLU A 116 -29.57 -12.10 9.54
N PHE A 117 -29.19 -11.26 8.58
CA PHE A 117 -29.48 -11.48 7.16
C PHE A 117 -28.38 -12.32 6.50
N PRO A 118 -28.72 -13.45 5.84
CA PRO A 118 -27.75 -14.25 5.11
C PRO A 118 -26.97 -13.42 4.08
N GLY A 119 -25.63 -13.52 4.13
CA GLY A 119 -24.72 -12.78 3.24
C GLY A 119 -24.24 -11.43 3.78
N ALA A 120 -24.76 -10.95 4.91
CA ALA A 120 -24.22 -9.77 5.57
C ALA A 120 -22.77 -10.01 6.02
N ALA A 121 -21.88 -9.07 5.72
CA ALA A 121 -20.44 -9.18 6.00
C ALA A 121 -19.88 -7.83 6.51
N PRO A 122 -18.84 -7.86 7.36
CA PRO A 122 -18.19 -6.63 7.80
C PRO A 122 -17.35 -6.01 6.68
N LEU A 123 -17.26 -4.68 6.69
CA LEU A 123 -16.17 -3.97 6.02
C LEU A 123 -14.91 -4.11 6.89
N GLN A 124 -14.00 -4.99 6.51
CA GLN A 124 -12.82 -5.28 7.32
C GLN A 124 -11.81 -4.12 7.31
N ASN A 125 -11.59 -3.52 6.14
CA ASN A 125 -10.64 -2.44 5.93
C ASN A 125 -10.94 -1.66 4.65
N LEU A 126 -10.32 -0.49 4.53
CA LEU A 126 -10.29 0.33 3.32
C LEU A 126 -8.84 0.52 2.86
N GLU A 127 -8.61 0.24 1.58
CA GLU A 127 -7.39 0.64 0.89
C GLU A 127 -7.60 1.99 0.22
N TRP A 128 -6.64 2.89 0.42
CA TRP A 128 -6.67 4.25 -0.13
C TRP A 128 -5.60 4.35 -1.20
N THR A 129 -6.03 4.49 -2.46
CA THR A 129 -5.11 4.72 -3.57
C THR A 129 -5.01 6.21 -3.87
N TRP A 130 -3.82 6.70 -4.17
CA TRP A 130 -3.66 8.00 -4.83
C TRP A 130 -3.13 7.80 -6.24
N ARG A 131 -3.65 8.55 -7.20
CA ARG A 131 -3.22 8.51 -8.60
C ARG A 131 -2.48 9.78 -8.94
N GLU A 132 -1.26 9.63 -9.42
CA GLU A 132 -0.45 10.71 -10.01
C GLU A 132 -0.48 10.68 -11.54
N SER A 133 -0.81 9.52 -12.12
CA SER A 133 -0.96 9.34 -13.55
C SER A 133 -2.10 8.38 -13.87
N ALA A 134 -2.77 8.58 -15.00
CA ALA A 134 -3.85 7.72 -15.49
C ALA A 134 -3.31 6.34 -15.87
N MET A 135 -3.30 5.44 -14.89
CA MET A 135 -2.65 4.14 -14.96
C MET A 135 -3.52 3.03 -14.34
N GLY A 136 -3.14 1.77 -14.54
CA GLY A 136 -3.74 0.63 -13.83
C GLY A 136 -5.25 0.56 -13.97
N SER A 137 -5.95 0.32 -12.85
CA SER A 137 -7.42 0.24 -12.83
C SER A 137 -8.10 1.57 -13.15
N PHE A 138 -7.48 2.72 -12.85
CA PHE A 138 -8.03 4.02 -13.18
C PHE A 138 -8.24 4.15 -14.70
N TRP A 139 -7.18 3.92 -15.49
CA TRP A 139 -7.28 4.03 -16.95
C TRP A 139 -8.21 2.97 -17.55
N ARG A 140 -8.24 1.74 -17.00
CA ARG A 140 -9.16 0.70 -17.47
C ARG A 140 -10.63 1.09 -17.29
N ARG A 141 -10.98 1.85 -16.24
CA ARG A 141 -12.33 2.40 -16.03
C ARG A 141 -12.63 3.61 -16.91
N TYR A 142 -11.61 4.40 -17.23
CA TYR A 142 -11.73 5.64 -17.99
C TYR A 142 -10.84 5.60 -19.25
N PRO A 143 -11.08 4.66 -20.20
CA PRO A 143 -10.20 4.46 -21.34
C PRO A 143 -10.21 5.62 -22.35
N PHE A 144 -11.15 6.57 -22.19
CA PHE A 144 -11.20 7.83 -22.93
C PHE A 144 -10.18 8.87 -22.43
N VAL A 145 -9.53 8.63 -21.28
CA VAL A 145 -8.41 9.46 -20.79
C VAL A 145 -7.13 8.99 -21.49
N ARG A 146 -6.26 9.92 -21.89
CA ARG A 146 -4.95 9.56 -22.44
C ARG A 146 -4.11 8.80 -21.37
N PRO A 147 -3.51 7.64 -21.69
CA PRO A 147 -2.66 6.90 -20.74
C PRO A 147 -1.55 7.76 -20.14
N CYS A 148 -1.26 7.56 -18.85
CA CYS A 148 -0.32 8.35 -18.05
C CYS A 148 -0.54 9.88 -18.08
N THR A 149 -1.75 10.36 -18.42
CA THR A 149 -2.13 11.75 -18.14
C THR A 149 -1.98 12.01 -16.66
N ASP A 150 -1.36 13.13 -16.30
CA ASP A 150 -1.18 13.48 -14.90
C ASP A 150 -2.52 13.69 -14.20
N LEU A 151 -2.60 13.08 -13.03
CA LEU A 151 -3.73 13.16 -12.12
C LEU A 151 -3.20 13.85 -10.87
N PRO A 152 -3.76 14.98 -10.43
CA PRO A 152 -3.18 15.76 -9.33
C PRO A 152 -3.46 15.11 -7.96
N ARG A 153 -2.91 13.91 -7.72
CA ARG A 153 -3.12 13.08 -6.52
C ARG A 153 -4.59 12.78 -6.26
N VAL A 154 -5.27 12.23 -7.27
CA VAL A 154 -6.67 11.78 -7.15
C VAL A 154 -6.73 10.65 -6.14
N VAL A 155 -7.52 10.80 -5.07
CA VAL A 155 -7.67 9.78 -4.03
C VAL A 155 -8.92 8.96 -4.28
N GLU A 156 -8.81 7.64 -4.14
CA GLU A 156 -9.91 6.69 -4.24
C GLU A 156 -9.90 5.76 -3.02
N ALA A 157 -11.08 5.33 -2.57
CA ALA A 157 -11.23 4.34 -1.51
C ALA A 157 -11.72 3.00 -2.08
N TRP A 158 -11.16 1.91 -1.58
CA TRP A 158 -11.46 0.55 -2.04
C TRP A 158 -11.77 -0.34 -0.83
N THR A 159 -12.86 -1.10 -0.90
CA THR A 159 -13.18 -2.09 0.12
C THR A 159 -12.27 -3.29 -0.06
N LYS A 160 -11.75 -3.83 1.05
CA LYS A 160 -10.93 -5.05 1.02
C LYS A 160 -11.81 -6.29 1.03
N GLY A 161 -11.66 -7.17 0.04
CA GLY A 161 -12.47 -8.38 -0.08
C GLY A 161 -11.84 -9.44 -0.99
N ALA A 162 -12.64 -10.42 -1.44
CA ALA A 162 -12.19 -11.40 -2.45
C ALA A 162 -11.86 -10.74 -3.80
N THR A 163 -12.51 -9.60 -4.07
CA THR A 163 -12.12 -8.67 -5.13
C THR A 163 -12.35 -7.28 -4.58
N ASP A 164 -11.31 -6.45 -4.58
CA ASP A 164 -11.42 -5.10 -4.02
C ASP A 164 -12.36 -4.25 -4.88
N GLN A 165 -13.29 -3.56 -4.23
CA GLN A 165 -14.32 -2.77 -4.93
C GLN A 165 -14.10 -1.29 -4.66
N LEU A 166 -14.09 -0.48 -5.72
CA LEU A 166 -14.11 0.97 -5.58
C LEU A 166 -15.41 1.38 -4.91
N ILE A 167 -15.31 2.15 -3.83
CA ILE A 167 -16.44 2.80 -3.20
C ILE A 167 -16.27 4.31 -3.31
N THR A 168 -17.29 4.99 -3.84
CA THR A 168 -17.28 6.46 -3.91
C THR A 168 -17.35 7.04 -2.50
N PHE A 169 -16.81 8.24 -2.29
CA PHE A 169 -16.90 8.91 -0.99
C PHE A 169 -18.34 9.17 -0.55
N GLU A 170 -19.25 9.38 -1.50
CA GLU A 170 -20.67 9.48 -1.21
C GLU A 170 -21.27 8.17 -0.73
N ALA A 171 -21.03 7.07 -1.45
CA ALA A 171 -21.50 5.75 -1.04
C ALA A 171 -20.91 5.35 0.32
N LEU A 172 -19.60 5.59 0.52
CA LEU A 172 -18.92 5.30 1.78
C LEU A 172 -19.55 6.07 2.96
N ALA A 173 -19.91 7.34 2.76
CA ALA A 173 -20.64 8.11 3.75
C ALA A 173 -22.05 7.55 4.00
N ALA A 174 -22.77 7.19 2.94
CA ALA A 174 -24.13 6.65 3.02
C ALA A 174 -24.18 5.30 3.75
N THR A 175 -23.15 4.46 3.64
CA THR A 175 -23.06 3.22 4.43
C THR A 175 -22.95 3.46 5.94
N GLY A 176 -22.54 4.67 6.34
CA GLY A 176 -22.23 5.00 7.73
C GLY A 176 -20.89 4.45 8.23
N ALA A 177 -20.04 3.91 7.35
CA ALA A 177 -18.71 3.43 7.72
C ALA A 177 -17.77 4.58 8.13
N LEU A 178 -17.83 5.73 7.43
CA LEU A 178 -17.13 6.95 7.78
C LEU A 178 -18.03 8.17 7.58
N SER A 179 -17.92 9.18 8.45
CA SER A 179 -18.63 10.45 8.23
C SER A 179 -18.01 11.24 7.08
N ARG A 180 -18.76 12.15 6.43
CA ARG A 180 -18.21 13.05 5.39
C ARG A 180 -17.00 13.86 5.88
N THR A 181 -17.00 14.28 7.14
CA THR A 181 -15.87 15.01 7.74
C THR A 181 -14.64 14.12 7.90
N GLU A 182 -14.84 12.87 8.28
CA GLU A 182 -13.75 11.91 8.41
C GLU A 182 -13.20 11.50 7.03
N ILE A 183 -14.04 11.27 6.04
CA ILE A 183 -13.62 11.00 4.66
C ILE A 183 -12.72 12.13 4.13
N ARG A 184 -13.14 13.39 4.30
CA ARG A 184 -12.32 14.56 3.93
C ARG A 184 -10.99 14.62 4.68
N ARG A 185 -10.96 14.16 5.94
CA ARG A 185 -9.72 14.06 6.73
C ARG A 185 -8.80 12.97 6.16
N CYS A 186 -9.35 11.80 5.82
CA CYS A 186 -8.61 10.71 5.18
C CYS A 186 -8.06 11.14 3.83
N GLU A 187 -8.86 11.77 2.97
CA GLU A 187 -8.44 12.27 1.66
C GLU A 187 -7.25 13.22 1.77
N ARG A 188 -7.36 14.28 2.60
CA ARG A 188 -6.24 15.21 2.84
C ARG A 188 -5.02 14.52 3.42
N PHE A 189 -5.23 13.51 4.25
CA PHE A 189 -4.14 12.76 4.86
C PHE A 189 -3.39 11.91 3.83
N VAL A 190 -4.11 11.22 2.95
CA VAL A 190 -3.54 10.47 1.81
C VAL A 190 -2.81 11.42 0.86
N GLN A 191 -3.39 12.58 0.51
CA GLN A 191 -2.75 13.58 -0.34
C GLN A 191 -1.43 14.09 0.25
N ARG A 192 -1.37 14.28 1.59
CA ARG A 192 -0.14 14.69 2.27
C ARG A 192 0.92 13.59 2.25
N ILE A 193 0.54 12.33 2.44
CA ILE A 193 1.47 11.19 2.34
C ILE A 193 1.99 11.08 0.91
N ALA A 194 1.08 11.12 -0.08
CA ALA A 194 1.40 11.10 -1.51
C ALA A 194 2.39 12.21 -1.89
N ALA A 195 2.20 13.44 -1.39
CA ALA A 195 3.12 14.54 -1.64
C ALA A 195 4.54 14.27 -1.12
N VAL A 196 4.68 13.73 0.09
CA VAL A 196 5.99 13.39 0.65
C VAL A 196 6.67 12.29 -0.17
N ILE A 197 5.91 11.26 -0.57
CA ILE A 197 6.41 10.17 -1.41
C ILE A 197 6.84 10.70 -2.79
N HIS A 198 5.99 11.49 -3.44
CA HIS A 198 6.28 12.15 -4.71
C HIS A 198 7.59 12.94 -4.65
N ASP A 199 7.72 13.84 -3.69
CA ASP A 199 8.90 14.70 -3.55
C ASP A 199 10.17 13.87 -3.35
N GLU A 200 10.08 12.77 -2.60
CA GLU A 200 11.22 11.88 -2.40
C GLU A 200 11.65 11.21 -3.70
N PHE A 201 10.72 10.63 -4.46
CA PHE A 201 11.04 10.00 -5.74
C PHE A 201 11.51 11.00 -6.80
N ALA A 202 10.89 12.18 -6.86
CA ALA A 202 11.25 13.23 -7.80
C ALA A 202 12.70 13.71 -7.62
N ARG A 203 13.23 13.75 -6.38
CA ARG A 203 14.65 14.06 -6.10
C ARG A 203 15.63 13.08 -6.74
N HIS A 204 15.18 11.85 -7.00
CA HIS A 204 15.96 10.82 -7.67
C HIS A 204 15.65 10.72 -9.18
N GLY A 205 14.88 11.65 -9.75
CA GLY A 205 14.47 11.62 -11.15
C GLY A 205 13.55 10.44 -11.48
N LEU A 206 12.70 10.04 -10.52
CA LEU A 206 11.78 8.92 -10.65
C LEU A 206 10.33 9.39 -10.67
N HIS A 207 9.52 8.78 -11.53
CA HIS A 207 8.11 9.17 -11.73
C HIS A 207 7.20 8.21 -10.97
N VAL A 208 6.58 8.69 -9.89
CA VAL A 208 5.52 7.96 -9.18
C VAL A 208 4.23 8.04 -9.99
N LEU A 209 3.67 6.90 -10.39
CA LEU A 209 2.44 6.82 -11.18
C LEU A 209 1.21 6.74 -10.27
N ASP A 210 1.27 5.91 -9.24
CA ASP A 210 0.28 5.82 -8.17
C ASP A 210 0.83 5.01 -7.00
N GLY A 211 0.05 4.98 -5.92
CA GLY A 211 0.30 4.07 -4.81
C GLY A 211 -0.96 3.76 -4.02
N LYS A 212 -0.80 2.88 -3.04
CA LYS A 212 -1.85 2.38 -2.17
C LYS A 212 -1.38 2.32 -0.73
N ILE A 213 -2.23 2.74 0.21
CA ILE A 213 -1.96 2.69 1.64
C ILE A 213 -3.20 2.28 2.41
N GLU A 214 -3.00 1.80 3.62
CA GLU A 214 -4.08 1.53 4.57
C GLU A 214 -4.04 2.57 5.70
N LEU A 215 -5.22 2.96 6.19
CA LEU A 215 -5.35 3.89 7.30
C LEU A 215 -5.96 3.19 8.51
N GLY A 216 -5.63 3.67 9.70
CA GLY A 216 -6.19 3.14 10.93
C GLY A 216 -6.33 4.19 12.01
N ARG A 217 -6.94 3.78 13.11
CA ARG A 217 -7.06 4.57 14.34
C ARG A 217 -6.25 3.92 15.44
N THR A 218 -5.41 4.70 16.10
CA THR A 218 -4.65 4.20 17.26
C THR A 218 -5.61 3.75 18.35
N ARG A 219 -5.30 2.62 19.02
CA ARG A 219 -6.07 2.20 20.20
C ARG A 219 -5.87 3.16 21.39
N ALA A 220 -4.64 3.63 21.57
CA ALA A 220 -4.32 4.66 22.55
C ALA A 220 -4.61 6.07 21.99
N GLY A 221 -4.97 7.03 22.85
CA GLY A 221 -5.06 8.45 22.47
C GLY A 221 -6.29 8.84 21.64
N GLY A 222 -7.44 8.20 21.85
CA GLY A 222 -8.73 8.67 21.35
C GLY A 222 -8.99 8.43 19.85
N GLY A 223 -8.37 7.41 19.25
CA GLY A 223 -8.67 7.02 17.87
C GLY A 223 -8.05 7.94 16.81
N ARG A 224 -6.83 8.45 17.03
CA ARG A 224 -6.13 9.29 16.06
C ARG A 224 -5.91 8.55 14.74
N LEU A 225 -6.24 9.21 13.63
CA LEU A 225 -5.96 8.72 12.28
C LEU A 225 -4.43 8.65 12.05
N VAL A 226 -3.96 7.48 11.62
CA VAL A 226 -2.55 7.18 11.32
C VAL A 226 -2.44 6.35 10.05
N LEU A 227 -1.29 6.46 9.37
CA LEU A 227 -0.90 5.50 8.33
C LEU A 227 -0.53 4.17 9.02
N ILE A 228 -1.11 3.08 8.53
CA ILE A 228 -0.84 1.72 9.00
C ILE A 228 -0.27 0.87 7.86
N ASP A 229 -0.06 -0.42 8.13
CA ASP A 229 0.55 -1.39 7.24
C ASP A 229 1.98 -1.01 6.80
N GLU A 230 2.21 -0.82 5.50
CA GLU A 230 3.52 -0.57 4.91
C GLU A 230 3.50 0.51 3.83
N ILE A 231 4.69 1.01 3.49
CA ILE A 231 4.99 1.60 2.18
C ILE A 231 6.13 0.74 1.62
N SER A 232 5.83 -0.15 0.69
CA SER A 232 6.77 -1.09 0.09
C SER A 232 6.79 -0.94 -1.45
N PRO A 233 7.73 -1.59 -2.16
CA PRO A 233 7.69 -1.67 -3.62
C PRO A 233 6.39 -2.28 -4.18
N ASP A 234 5.69 -3.13 -3.41
CA ASP A 234 4.46 -3.79 -3.87
C ASP A 234 3.26 -2.83 -3.91
N VAL A 235 3.30 -1.74 -3.14
CA VAL A 235 2.17 -0.80 -3.01
C VAL A 235 2.37 0.49 -3.81
N LEU A 236 3.44 0.55 -4.63
CA LEU A 236 3.78 1.71 -5.47
C LEU A 236 4.02 1.26 -6.91
N ARG A 237 3.65 2.12 -7.87
CA ARG A 237 4.14 2.01 -9.24
C ARG A 237 5.01 3.21 -9.56
N VAL A 238 6.29 2.95 -9.76
CA VAL A 238 7.30 3.99 -10.00
C VAL A 238 8.08 3.64 -11.26
N CYS A 239 8.26 4.65 -12.12
CA CYS A 239 9.03 4.55 -13.35
C CYS A 239 10.38 5.25 -13.24
N ARG A 240 11.32 4.78 -14.05
CA ARG A 240 12.55 5.50 -14.36
C ARG A 240 12.26 6.67 -15.30
N GLY A 241 12.84 7.84 -14.99
CA GLY A 241 12.67 9.07 -15.76
C GLY A 241 11.54 9.92 -15.19
N TYR A 242 11.89 11.10 -14.70
CA TYR A 242 10.95 12.13 -14.28
C TYR A 242 11.53 13.49 -14.62
N ARG A 243 10.80 14.23 -15.44
CA ARG A 243 11.11 15.62 -15.76
C ARG A 243 9.89 16.48 -15.53
N PRO A 244 9.92 17.39 -14.55
CA PRO A 244 8.77 18.23 -14.23
C PRO A 244 8.50 19.21 -15.36
N GLY A 245 7.27 19.18 -15.85
CA GLY A 245 6.70 20.14 -16.79
C GLY A 245 5.83 21.17 -16.07
N LYS A 246 5.21 22.06 -16.86
CA LYS A 246 4.22 23.02 -16.31
C LYS A 246 3.07 22.24 -15.67
N GLN A 247 2.46 22.80 -14.62
CA GLN A 247 1.26 22.22 -13.96
C GLN A 247 1.44 20.81 -13.36
N GLY A 248 2.69 20.39 -13.10
CA GLY A 248 3.00 19.10 -12.48
C GLY A 248 3.09 17.93 -13.45
N TYR A 249 3.04 18.20 -14.77
CA TYR A 249 3.07 17.13 -15.76
C TYR A 249 4.45 16.51 -15.90
N CYS A 250 4.59 15.19 -15.90
CA CYS A 250 5.88 14.58 -16.24
C CYS A 250 6.07 14.60 -17.77
N LEU A 251 7.10 15.30 -18.24
CA LEU A 251 7.42 15.38 -19.67
C LEU A 251 7.90 14.04 -20.28
N GLU A 252 8.21 13.07 -19.42
CA GLU A 252 8.70 11.72 -19.77
C GLU A 252 7.65 10.64 -19.49
N ALA A 253 6.42 11.01 -19.09
CA ALA A 253 5.34 10.07 -18.78
C ALA A 253 5.03 9.10 -19.94
N GLY A 254 5.28 9.54 -21.18
CA GLY A 254 5.13 8.72 -22.38
C GLY A 254 5.98 7.44 -22.36
N ASP A 255 7.16 7.50 -21.74
CA ASP A 255 8.11 6.39 -21.69
C ASP A 255 7.67 5.29 -20.71
N CYS A 256 6.74 5.61 -19.81
CA CYS A 256 6.10 4.66 -18.90
C CYS A 256 4.96 3.87 -19.53
N ILE A 257 4.47 4.23 -20.71
CA ILE A 257 3.21 3.66 -21.21
C ILE A 257 3.49 2.39 -22.03
N ARG A 258 2.83 1.29 -21.64
CA ARG A 258 2.58 0.15 -22.51
C ARG A 258 1.13 -0.28 -22.38
N THR A 259 0.36 -0.15 -23.46
CA THR A 259 -1.04 -0.62 -23.54
C THR A 259 -1.16 -1.80 -24.50
N ARG A 260 -2.11 -2.70 -24.23
CA ARG A 260 -2.50 -3.80 -25.12
C ARG A 260 -4.01 -4.02 -25.02
N VAL A 261 -4.60 -4.55 -26.08
CA VAL A 261 -6.00 -4.97 -26.12
C VAL A 261 -6.05 -6.42 -26.59
N GLU A 262 -6.76 -7.26 -25.84
CA GLU A 262 -7.00 -8.67 -26.17
C GLU A 262 -8.52 -8.91 -26.04
N GLY A 263 -9.23 -8.97 -27.17
CA GLY A 263 -10.69 -8.96 -27.19
C GLY A 263 -11.23 -7.67 -26.54
N GLU A 264 -12.08 -7.82 -25.52
CA GLU A 264 -12.62 -6.69 -24.76
C GLU A 264 -11.72 -6.23 -23.60
N ARG A 265 -10.67 -7.00 -23.28
CA ARG A 265 -9.79 -6.71 -22.15
C ARG A 265 -8.73 -5.69 -22.53
N ARG A 266 -8.74 -4.56 -21.82
CA ARG A 266 -7.71 -3.52 -21.92
C ARG A 266 -6.65 -3.73 -20.84
N ARG A 267 -5.39 -3.77 -21.24
CA ARG A 267 -4.25 -3.83 -20.32
C ARG A 267 -3.40 -2.58 -20.47
N ILE A 268 -2.90 -2.09 -19.33
CA ILE A 268 -1.90 -1.02 -19.26
C ILE A 268 -0.86 -1.42 -18.22
N SER A 269 0.41 -1.24 -18.56
CA SER A 269 1.57 -1.66 -17.77
C SER A 269 2.67 -0.60 -17.84
N ALA A 270 3.43 -0.43 -16.77
CA ALA A 270 4.48 0.57 -16.69
C ALA A 270 5.75 0.02 -17.37
N ARG A 271 6.08 0.55 -18.56
CA ARG A 271 7.16 0.01 -19.41
C ARG A 271 8.53 0.04 -18.73
N ASN A 272 8.81 1.12 -18.01
CA ASN A 272 10.09 1.36 -17.33
C ASN A 272 9.91 1.32 -15.79
N GLN A 273 9.01 0.46 -15.29
CA GLN A 273 8.81 0.31 -13.86
C GLN A 273 10.08 -0.20 -13.18
N LEU A 274 10.47 0.41 -12.05
CA LEU A 274 11.58 -0.07 -11.25
C LEU A 274 11.20 -1.36 -10.51
N SER A 275 12.13 -2.30 -10.44
CA SER A 275 11.98 -3.49 -9.61
C SER A 275 12.14 -3.16 -8.12
N ALA A 276 11.74 -4.07 -7.23
CA ALA A 276 11.99 -3.92 -5.80
C ALA A 276 13.49 -3.76 -5.49
N ALA A 277 14.36 -4.48 -6.20
CA ALA A 277 15.82 -4.39 -6.05
C ALA A 277 16.38 -3.04 -6.54
N ASP A 278 15.87 -2.50 -7.66
CA ASP A 278 16.26 -1.16 -8.11
C ASP A 278 15.91 -0.09 -7.06
N LEU A 279 14.69 -0.18 -6.51
CA LEU A 279 14.19 0.73 -5.50
C LEU A 279 14.98 0.62 -4.20
N GLU A 280 15.33 -0.60 -3.79
CA GLU A 280 16.21 -0.85 -2.66
C GLU A 280 17.58 -0.18 -2.86
N ALA A 281 18.20 -0.37 -4.02
CA ALA A 281 19.51 0.19 -4.33
C ALA A 281 19.52 1.73 -4.31
N ILE A 282 18.36 2.37 -4.45
CA ILE A 282 18.21 3.84 -4.39
C ILE A 282 17.94 4.32 -2.95
N PHE A 283 17.05 3.65 -2.21
CA PHE A 283 16.50 4.17 -0.94
C PHE A 283 16.97 3.44 0.32
N ALA A 284 17.49 2.23 0.21
CA ALA A 284 17.80 1.36 1.35
C ALA A 284 19.28 0.97 1.45
N SER A 285 20.13 1.47 0.54
CA SER A 285 21.57 1.24 0.50
C SER A 285 22.35 2.35 1.23
N ARG A 286 22.00 2.64 2.50
CA ARG A 286 22.80 3.47 3.43
C ARG A 286 22.57 3.07 4.88
#